data_AF-A0A497U873-F1
#
_entry.id   AF-A0A497U873-F1
#
_cell.length_a   1.000
_cell.length_b   1.000
_cell.length_c   1.000
_cell.angle_alpha   90.00
_cell.angle_beta   90.00
_cell.angle_gamma   90.00
#
_symmetry.space_group_name_H-M   'P 1'
#
loop_
_entity.id
_entity.type
_entity.pdbx_description
1 polymer ?
#
loop_
_entity_poly.entity_id
_entity_poly.type
_entity_poly.pdbx_seq_one_letter_code
_entity_poly.pdbx_strand_id
1 'polypeptide(L)'
;MNRSNVRFKIDCGADVTVVSEKTYRNLHDRPKLKPANVKLQTLGGPLTCKGQYIARVQRNQQTVFIRMYVVSGDFENLISRGDAVKLRLIARLDSVKSNKIYDLDVFGELGELRSRSVRIKVKQDAEPYCCTTARRVPFPLLEKVSEELDRMERLGVIVKETEPTDWCSPMVVVPKSQGKLRICVDLKRLNTAIQRERYMLPTIDDILHTLADAQVFTKLDASSGY
;
A
#
# COMPACT_ATOMS: atom_id res chain seq x y z
N MET A 1 -23.54 -32.36 -17.51
CA MET A 1 -22.78 -31.39 -16.68
C MET A 1 -22.12 -30.41 -17.61
N ASN A 2 -22.59 -29.18 -17.61
CA ASN A 2 -22.40 -28.27 -18.73
C ASN A 2 -21.08 -27.50 -18.53
N ARG A 3 -20.13 -27.71 -19.44
CA ARG A 3 -18.75 -27.22 -19.29
C ARG A 3 -18.51 -26.05 -20.25
N SER A 4 -18.93 -24.85 -19.88
CA SER A 4 -18.38 -23.64 -20.50
C SER A 4 -16.95 -23.46 -20.02
N ASN A 5 -15.98 -23.65 -20.91
CA ASN A 5 -14.58 -23.36 -20.63
C ASN A 5 -14.35 -21.85 -20.70
N VAL A 6 -13.98 -21.24 -19.57
CA VAL A 6 -13.73 -19.81 -19.47
C VAL A 6 -12.30 -19.58 -19.01
N ARG A 7 -11.59 -18.70 -19.71
CA ARG A 7 -10.24 -18.27 -19.32
C ARG A 7 -10.33 -17.19 -18.25
N PHE A 8 -9.56 -17.37 -17.19
CA PHE A 8 -9.36 -16.40 -16.11
C PHE A 8 -7.87 -16.10 -15.97
N LYS A 9 -7.54 -14.84 -15.70
CA LYS A 9 -6.23 -14.41 -15.23
C LYS A 9 -6.24 -14.42 -13.70
N ILE A 10 -5.16 -14.91 -13.10
CA ILE A 10 -4.99 -14.90 -11.64
C ILE A 10 -4.59 -13.50 -11.22
N ASP A 11 -5.37 -12.90 -10.32
CA ASP A 11 -5.06 -11.60 -9.74
C ASP A 11 -4.96 -11.72 -8.21
N CYS A 12 -3.73 -11.73 -7.70
CA CYS A 12 -3.45 -11.82 -6.27
C CYS A 12 -3.76 -10.52 -5.51
N GLY A 13 -3.94 -9.41 -6.24
CA GLY A 13 -4.38 -8.12 -5.72
C GLY A 13 -5.90 -7.98 -5.62
N ALA A 14 -6.65 -8.76 -6.39
CA ALA A 14 -8.11 -8.70 -6.39
C ALA A 14 -8.73 -9.39 -5.17
N ASP A 15 -9.68 -8.70 -4.54
CA ASP A 15 -10.48 -9.23 -3.41
C ASP A 15 -11.67 -10.07 -3.87
N VAL A 16 -12.15 -9.86 -5.09
CA VAL A 16 -13.33 -10.55 -5.64
C VAL A 16 -13.08 -11.06 -7.06
N THR A 17 -13.74 -12.16 -7.41
CA THR A 17 -13.68 -12.75 -8.75
C THR A 17 -14.66 -12.03 -9.66
N VAL A 18 -14.18 -11.52 -10.80
CA VAL A 18 -15.00 -10.80 -11.78
C VAL A 18 -15.02 -11.51 -13.12
N VAL A 19 -16.17 -11.40 -13.80
CA VAL A 19 -16.39 -11.94 -15.14
C VAL A 19 -16.89 -10.80 -16.01
N SER A 20 -16.32 -10.65 -17.21
CA SER A 20 -16.79 -9.63 -18.13
C SER A 20 -18.19 -9.94 -18.65
N GLU A 21 -18.96 -8.89 -18.91
CA GLU A 21 -20.30 -9.03 -19.47
C GLU A 21 -20.31 -9.83 -20.78
N LYS A 22 -19.27 -9.67 -21.62
CA LYS A 22 -19.05 -10.47 -22.83
C LYS A 22 -18.95 -11.97 -22.51
N THR A 23 -18.11 -12.34 -21.54
CA THR A 23 -17.96 -13.74 -21.11
C THR A 23 -19.25 -14.29 -20.54
N TYR A 24 -19.92 -13.54 -19.67
CA TYR A 24 -21.18 -13.95 -19.06
C TYR A 24 -22.27 -14.20 -20.11
N ARG A 25 -22.39 -13.33 -21.13
CA ARG A 25 -23.34 -13.52 -22.23
C ARG A 25 -23.04 -14.79 -23.06
N ASN A 26 -21.78 -15.19 -23.16
CA ASN A 26 -21.37 -16.36 -23.95
C ASN A 26 -21.38 -17.68 -23.16
N LEU A 27 -21.80 -17.69 -21.89
CA LEU A 27 -22.00 -18.91 -21.13
C LEU A 27 -23.12 -19.75 -21.75
N HIS A 28 -22.88 -21.06 -21.88
CA HIS A 28 -23.86 -22.00 -22.43
C HIS A 28 -25.11 -22.07 -21.54
N ASP A 29 -24.91 -22.30 -20.24
CA ASP A 29 -25.96 -22.17 -19.22
C ASP A 29 -25.75 -20.90 -18.43
N ARG A 30 -26.34 -19.83 -18.94
CA ARG A 30 -26.25 -18.53 -18.31
C ARG A 30 -27.06 -18.52 -17.00
N PRO A 31 -26.42 -18.37 -15.83
CA PRO A 31 -27.14 -18.32 -14.56
C PRO A 31 -27.85 -16.98 -14.41
N LYS A 32 -29.00 -16.95 -13.71
CA LYS A 32 -29.69 -15.68 -13.42
C LYS A 32 -28.85 -14.81 -12.47
N LEU A 33 -28.64 -13.55 -12.83
CA LEU A 33 -27.96 -12.60 -11.96
C LEU A 33 -28.85 -12.19 -10.80
N LYS A 34 -28.24 -12.17 -9.61
CA LYS A 34 -28.80 -11.53 -8.42
C LYS A 34 -28.23 -10.12 -8.30
N PRO A 35 -28.98 -9.15 -7.74
CA PRO A 35 -28.43 -7.85 -7.39
C PRO A 35 -27.19 -7.98 -6.50
N ALA A 36 -26.24 -7.07 -6.70
CA ALA A 36 -25.00 -7.03 -5.93
C ALA A 36 -24.86 -5.63 -5.32
N ASN A 37 -25.01 -5.51 -4.00
CA ASN A 37 -24.79 -4.25 -3.29
C ASN A 37 -23.31 -4.10 -2.93
N VAL A 38 -22.46 -3.99 -3.96
CA VAL A 38 -21.01 -3.85 -3.81
C VAL A 38 -20.51 -2.72 -4.72
N LYS A 39 -19.56 -1.94 -4.22
CA LYS A 39 -18.81 -0.98 -5.03
C LYS A 39 -17.50 -1.65 -5.44
N LEU A 40 -17.34 -1.90 -6.72
CA LEU A 40 -16.12 -2.48 -7.28
C LEU A 40 -15.25 -1.35 -7.84
N GLN A 41 -13.95 -1.41 -7.56
CA GLN A 41 -13.00 -0.37 -7.97
C GLN A 41 -11.67 -1.00 -8.37
N THR A 42 -11.06 -0.44 -9.40
CA THR A 42 -9.69 -0.73 -9.85
C THR A 42 -8.80 0.48 -9.58
N LEU A 43 -7.49 0.32 -9.79
CA LEU A 43 -6.55 1.44 -9.80
C LEU A 43 -6.91 2.50 -10.87
N GLY A 44 -7.56 2.09 -11.96
CA GLY A 44 -8.02 2.97 -13.04
C GLY A 44 -9.40 3.60 -12.81
N GLY A 45 -10.08 3.29 -11.69
CA GLY A 45 -11.38 3.86 -11.35
C GLY A 45 -12.49 2.83 -11.06
N PRO A 46 -13.72 3.29 -10.84
CA PRO A 46 -14.85 2.44 -10.46
C PRO A 46 -15.30 1.51 -11.59
N LEU A 47 -15.76 0.31 -11.22
CA LEU A 47 -16.35 -0.67 -12.14
C LEU A 47 -17.87 -0.71 -11.97
N THR A 48 -18.58 -0.77 -13.10
CA THR A 48 -20.04 -0.95 -13.12
C THR A 48 -20.37 -2.44 -12.99
N CYS A 49 -20.88 -2.83 -11.82
CA CYS A 49 -21.35 -4.18 -11.55
C CYS A 49 -22.80 -4.37 -12.03
N LYS A 50 -23.04 -5.35 -12.90
CA LYS A 50 -24.37 -5.72 -13.42
C LYS A 50 -25.11 -6.71 -12.51
N GLY A 51 -24.39 -7.38 -11.62
CA GLY A 51 -24.95 -8.34 -10.67
C GLY A 51 -23.94 -9.42 -10.30
N GLN A 52 -24.41 -10.42 -9.57
CA GLN A 52 -23.58 -11.52 -9.09
C GLN A 52 -24.29 -12.86 -9.25
N TYR A 53 -23.52 -13.93 -9.33
CA TYR A 53 -24.00 -15.31 -9.28
C TYR A 53 -22.97 -16.20 -8.59
N ILE A 54 -23.38 -17.40 -8.19
CA ILE A 54 -22.47 -18.42 -7.66
C ILE A 54 -22.31 -19.48 -8.74
N ALA A 55 -21.06 -19.75 -9.13
CA ALA A 55 -20.72 -20.78 -10.09
C ALA A 55 -19.99 -21.93 -9.40
N ARG A 56 -20.31 -23.16 -9.80
CA ARG A 56 -19.48 -24.33 -9.49
C ARG A 56 -18.33 -24.35 -10.50
N VAL A 57 -17.12 -24.06 -10.03
CA VAL A 57 -15.90 -24.03 -10.83
C VAL A 57 -15.11 -25.29 -10.57
N GLN A 58 -14.72 -25.98 -11.64
CA GLN A 58 -13.89 -27.17 -11.58
C GLN A 58 -12.56 -26.91 -12.30
N ARG A 59 -11.46 -27.23 -11.65
CA ARG A 59 -10.12 -27.29 -12.26
C ARG A 59 -9.40 -28.52 -11.74
N ASN A 60 -8.93 -29.37 -12.64
CA ASN A 60 -8.33 -30.67 -12.29
C ASN A 60 -9.28 -31.44 -11.36
N GLN A 61 -8.77 -31.93 -10.22
CA GLN A 61 -9.54 -32.64 -9.19
C GLN A 61 -10.24 -31.69 -8.19
N GLN A 62 -10.05 -30.37 -8.28
CA GLN A 62 -10.65 -29.40 -7.37
C GLN A 62 -11.99 -28.90 -7.90
N THR A 63 -13.01 -28.90 -7.04
CA THR A 63 -14.32 -28.31 -7.32
C THR A 63 -14.70 -27.38 -6.19
N VAL A 64 -14.98 -26.12 -6.52
CA VAL A 64 -15.32 -25.08 -5.53
C VAL A 64 -16.49 -24.23 -6.04
N PHE A 65 -17.23 -23.63 -5.11
CA PHE A 65 -18.25 -22.65 -5.45
C PHE A 65 -17.68 -21.24 -5.29
N ILE A 66 -17.68 -20.47 -6.38
CA ILE A 66 -17.12 -19.12 -6.43
C ILE A 66 -18.25 -18.14 -6.72
N ARG A 67 -18.32 -17.07 -5.93
CA ARG A 67 -19.17 -15.92 -6.22
C ARG A 67 -18.48 -15.06 -7.27
N MET A 68 -19.14 -14.87 -8.40
CA MET A 68 -18.64 -14.09 -9.53
C MET A 68 -19.48 -12.84 -9.69
N TYR A 69 -18.82 -11.70 -9.85
CA TYR A 69 -19.46 -10.43 -10.16
C TYR A 69 -19.33 -10.15 -11.65
N VAL A 70 -20.46 -9.85 -12.30
CA VAL A 70 -20.46 -9.49 -13.72
C VAL A 70 -20.23 -8.00 -13.85
N VAL A 71 -19.18 -7.61 -14.54
CA VAL A 71 -18.81 -6.21 -14.76
C VAL A 71 -18.95 -5.84 -16.23
N SER A 72 -19.46 -4.63 -16.49
CA SER A 72 -19.53 -4.10 -17.86
C SER A 72 -18.24 -3.42 -18.27
N GLY A 73 -17.93 -3.48 -19.56
CA GLY A 73 -16.70 -2.96 -20.15
C GLY A 73 -15.84 -4.08 -20.74
N ASP A 74 -14.73 -3.69 -21.37
CA ASP A 74 -13.76 -4.63 -21.92
C ASP A 74 -12.70 -4.95 -20.88
N PHE A 75 -12.98 -5.97 -20.06
CA PHE A 75 -12.07 -6.46 -19.04
C PHE A 75 -11.83 -7.94 -19.23
N GLU A 76 -10.63 -8.39 -18.88
CA GLU A 76 -10.36 -9.82 -18.73
C GLU A 76 -11.10 -10.38 -17.52
N ASN A 77 -11.43 -11.68 -17.54
CA ASN A 77 -11.98 -12.33 -16.36
C ASN A 77 -10.85 -12.51 -15.34
N LEU A 78 -11.08 -12.12 -14.09
CA LEU A 78 -10.08 -12.19 -13.03
C LEU A 78 -10.57 -13.12 -11.94
N ILE A 79 -9.71 -14.02 -11.48
CA ILE A 79 -9.94 -14.79 -10.27
C ILE A 79 -9.25 -14.12 -9.09
N SER A 80 -10.00 -13.92 -8.01
CA SER A 80 -9.50 -13.29 -6.79
C SER A 80 -8.40 -14.10 -6.14
N ARG A 81 -7.59 -13.45 -5.30
CA ARG A 81 -6.63 -14.13 -4.43
C ARG A 81 -7.29 -15.27 -3.64
N GLY A 82 -8.42 -14.98 -3.00
CA GLY A 82 -9.11 -15.94 -2.13
C GLY A 82 -9.59 -17.18 -2.87
N ASP A 83 -10.13 -17.01 -4.07
CA ASP A 83 -10.63 -18.13 -4.88
C ASP A 83 -9.50 -18.87 -5.60
N ALA A 84 -8.44 -18.17 -6.00
CA ALA A 84 -7.23 -18.78 -6.53
C ALA A 84 -6.57 -19.72 -5.51
N VAL A 85 -6.55 -19.35 -4.22
CA VAL A 85 -6.08 -20.24 -3.13
C VAL A 85 -6.98 -21.47 -2.99
N LYS A 86 -8.31 -21.31 -2.99
CA LYS A 86 -9.25 -22.44 -2.91
C LYS A 86 -9.06 -23.43 -4.07
N LEU A 87 -8.78 -22.92 -5.26
CA LEU A 87 -8.46 -23.72 -6.45
C LEU A 87 -7.01 -24.23 -6.48
N ARG A 88 -6.20 -23.96 -5.44
CA ARG A 88 -4.77 -24.30 -5.35
C ARG A 88 -3.94 -23.78 -6.54
N LEU A 89 -4.31 -22.61 -7.08
CA LEU A 89 -3.55 -21.93 -8.13
C LEU A 89 -2.35 -21.18 -7.57
N ILE A 90 -2.51 -20.68 -6.35
CA ILE A 90 -1.49 -20.00 -5.56
C ILE A 90 -1.56 -20.55 -4.14
N ALA A 91 -0.42 -20.68 -3.48
CA ALA A 91 -0.35 -21.01 -2.06
C ALA A 91 0.11 -19.78 -1.28
N ARG A 92 -0.58 -19.48 -0.19
CA ARG A 92 -0.08 -18.50 0.80
C ARG A 92 0.58 -19.30 1.90
N LEU A 93 1.90 -19.37 1.87
CA LEU A 93 2.66 -20.24 2.77
C LEU A 93 2.62 -19.74 4.19
N ASP A 94 2.75 -18.43 4.41
CA ASP A 94 2.51 -17.77 5.70
C ASP A 94 2.28 -16.28 5.47
N SER A 95 1.44 -15.65 6.30
CA SER A 95 1.57 -14.21 6.50
C SER A 95 2.11 -13.99 7.87
N VAL A 96 3.21 -13.25 7.97
CA VAL A 96 3.71 -12.74 9.24
C VAL A 96 2.67 -11.75 9.80
N LYS A 97 1.68 -12.32 10.48
CA LYS A 97 0.75 -11.68 11.42
C LYS A 97 0.76 -12.46 12.74
N SER A 98 1.88 -13.13 13.03
CA SER A 98 2.04 -14.02 14.18
C SER A 98 2.51 -13.23 15.39
N ASN A 99 1.89 -13.46 16.55
CA ASN A 99 2.31 -12.98 17.87
C ASN A 99 3.58 -13.69 18.39
N LYS A 100 4.15 -14.61 17.60
CA LYS A 100 5.41 -15.29 17.89
C LYS A 100 6.22 -15.31 16.60
N ILE A 101 7.11 -14.36 16.48
CA ILE A 101 8.20 -14.39 15.51
C ILE A 101 9.41 -14.84 16.31
N TYR A 102 10.17 -15.79 15.75
CA TYR A 102 11.43 -16.25 16.28
C TYR A 102 12.31 -15.07 16.73
N ASP A 103 13.14 -15.33 17.76
CA ASP A 103 13.98 -14.44 18.59
C ASP A 103 14.98 -13.53 17.84
N LEU A 104 14.49 -12.86 16.79
CA LEU A 104 15.20 -11.90 15.96
C LEU A 104 14.55 -10.54 16.18
N ASP A 105 15.33 -9.58 16.68
CA ASP A 105 14.94 -8.21 17.01
C ASP A 105 14.67 -7.33 15.76
N VAL A 106 14.10 -7.92 14.71
CA VAL A 106 13.85 -7.26 13.41
C VAL A 106 12.47 -6.60 13.35
N PHE A 107 11.63 -6.77 14.38
CA PHE A 107 10.27 -6.20 14.48
C PHE A 107 10.10 -5.29 15.72
N GLY A 108 11.11 -4.44 15.99
CA GLY A 108 11.08 -3.43 17.05
C GLY A 108 10.28 -2.16 16.69
N GLU A 109 10.25 -1.20 17.63
CA GLU A 109 9.54 0.07 17.46
C GLU A 109 10.19 0.99 16.41
N LEU A 110 11.52 1.10 16.44
CA LEU A 110 12.32 1.86 15.48
C LEU A 110 13.66 1.15 15.26
N GLY A 111 14.04 0.96 13.99
CA GLY A 111 15.36 0.45 13.62
C GLY A 111 16.25 1.57 13.10
N GLU A 112 17.56 1.43 13.28
CA GLU A 112 18.56 2.34 12.72
C GLU A 112 19.29 1.65 11.56
N LEU A 113 19.25 2.26 10.38
CA LEU A 113 20.02 1.80 9.23
C LEU A 113 21.50 2.16 9.41
N ARG A 114 22.32 1.16 9.75
CA ARG A 114 23.78 1.30 9.86
C ARG A 114 24.38 1.66 8.50
N SER A 115 24.50 2.95 8.22
CA SER A 115 25.01 3.51 6.98
C SER A 115 25.86 4.74 7.25
N ARG A 116 26.51 5.28 6.22
CA ARG A 116 27.21 6.56 6.34
C ARG A 116 26.18 7.68 6.48
N SER A 117 26.49 8.68 7.31
CA SER A 117 25.63 9.86 7.44
C SER A 117 25.34 10.49 6.08
N VAL A 118 24.06 10.71 5.80
CA VAL A 118 23.61 11.37 4.58
C VAL A 118 23.96 12.85 4.65
N ARG A 119 24.66 13.36 3.65
CA ARG A 119 24.95 14.80 3.52
C ARG A 119 24.03 15.42 2.50
N ILE A 120 23.12 16.28 2.96
CA ILE A 120 22.26 17.07 2.07
C ILE A 120 23.04 18.29 1.58
N LYS A 121 23.20 18.43 0.27
CA LYS A 121 23.87 19.58 -0.34
C LYS A 121 22.86 20.70 -0.57
N VAL A 122 23.21 21.91 -0.16
CA VAL A 122 22.45 23.14 -0.41
C VAL A 122 23.12 23.88 -1.58
N LYS A 123 22.33 24.58 -2.41
CA LYS A 123 22.85 25.40 -3.51
C LYS A 123 23.72 26.53 -2.96
N GLN A 124 24.71 26.97 -3.75
CA GLN A 124 25.67 28.01 -3.32
C GLN A 124 24.99 29.37 -3.08
N ASP A 125 23.93 29.67 -3.82
CA ASP A 125 23.14 30.89 -3.77
C ASP A 125 21.88 30.76 -2.89
N ALA A 126 21.77 29.69 -2.10
CA ALA A 126 20.60 29.47 -1.26
C ALA A 126 20.55 30.47 -0.11
N GLU A 127 19.43 31.20 -0.05
CA GLU A 127 19.11 32.06 1.09
C GLU A 127 18.44 31.24 2.20
N PRO A 128 18.93 31.33 3.46
CA PRO A 128 18.29 30.68 4.59
C PRO A 128 16.85 31.13 4.83
N TYR A 129 16.02 30.19 5.23
CA TYR A 129 14.64 30.44 5.63
C TYR A 129 14.44 30.05 7.10
N CYS A 130 14.09 31.05 7.91
CA CYS A 130 13.72 30.87 9.31
C CYS A 130 12.30 31.39 9.53
N CYS A 131 11.38 30.53 9.94
CA CYS A 131 10.03 30.96 10.29
C CYS A 131 10.05 31.79 11.58
N THR A 132 9.38 32.94 11.56
CA THR A 132 9.33 33.86 12.71
C THR A 132 8.38 33.41 13.81
N THR A 133 7.37 32.62 13.46
CA THR A 133 6.33 32.16 14.41
C THR A 133 6.02 30.69 14.17
N ALA A 134 6.00 29.92 15.26
CA ALA A 134 5.53 28.53 15.22
C ALA A 134 4.04 28.45 14.87
N ARG A 135 3.64 27.38 14.17
CA ARG A 135 2.22 27.15 13.91
C ARG A 135 1.49 26.79 15.20
N ARG A 136 0.31 27.36 15.38
CA ARG A 136 -0.55 27.04 16.53
C ARG A 136 -0.99 25.58 16.45
N VAL A 137 -0.77 24.85 17.54
CA VAL A 137 -1.32 23.51 17.74
C VAL A 137 -2.70 23.66 18.39
N PRO A 138 -3.76 23.02 17.87
CA PRO A 138 -5.07 23.03 18.50
C PRO A 138 -4.99 22.50 19.94
N PHE A 139 -5.70 23.17 20.87
CA PHE A 139 -5.66 22.83 22.30
C PHE A 139 -5.88 21.33 22.61
N PRO A 140 -6.83 20.62 21.97
CA PRO A 140 -7.04 19.18 22.22
C PRO A 140 -5.88 18.27 21.79
N LEU A 141 -4.93 18.79 21.00
CA LEU A 141 -3.78 18.03 20.50
C LEU A 141 -2.49 18.35 21.25
N LEU A 142 -2.46 19.36 22.12
CA LEU A 142 -1.22 19.83 22.77
C LEU A 142 -0.53 18.72 23.56
N GLU A 143 -1.28 18.02 24.41
CA GLU A 143 -0.75 16.92 25.23
C GLU A 143 -0.16 15.81 24.36
N LYS A 144 -0.93 15.34 23.38
CA LYS A 144 -0.48 14.28 22.45
C LYS A 144 0.74 14.70 21.63
N VAL A 145 0.82 15.97 21.22
CA VAL A 145 1.96 16.49 20.47
C VAL A 145 3.20 16.52 21.37
N SER A 146 3.07 16.93 22.63
CA SER A 146 4.15 16.87 23.61
C SER A 146 4.65 15.44 23.80
N GLU A 147 3.75 14.49 24.06
CA GLU A 147 4.08 13.08 24.25
C GLU A 147 4.83 12.48 23.05
N GLU A 148 4.42 12.83 21.83
CA GLU A 148 5.08 12.35 20.61
C GLU A 148 6.45 13.00 20.41
N LEU A 149 6.62 14.28 20.71
CA LEU A 149 7.94 14.94 20.65
C LEU A 149 8.90 14.33 21.68
N ASP A 150 8.42 14.10 22.91
CA ASP A 150 9.21 13.43 23.96
C ASP A 150 9.58 12.00 23.54
N ARG A 151 8.67 11.27 22.88
CA ARG A 151 8.96 9.95 22.32
C ARG A 151 10.03 10.02 21.23
N MET A 152 9.92 10.96 20.30
CA MET A 152 10.90 11.16 19.22
C MET A 152 12.28 11.54 19.76
N GLU A 153 12.35 12.37 20.81
CA GLU A 153 13.60 12.73 21.50
C GLU A 153 14.21 11.51 22.19
N ARG A 154 13.44 10.72 22.95
CA ARG A 154 13.91 9.47 23.59
C ARG A 154 14.43 8.44 22.57
N LEU A 155 13.82 8.38 21.40
CA LEU A 155 14.24 7.49 20.31
C LEU A 155 15.43 8.04 19.49
N GLY A 156 15.92 9.24 19.80
CA GLY A 156 17.03 9.87 19.08
C GLY A 156 16.67 10.34 17.66
N VAL A 157 15.39 10.43 17.32
CA VAL A 157 14.92 10.91 16.00
C VAL A 157 15.07 12.43 15.88
N ILE A 158 14.90 13.14 17.00
CA ILE A 158 15.11 14.59 17.11
C ILE A 158 15.97 14.90 18.33
N VAL A 159 16.57 16.08 18.31
CA VAL A 159 17.31 16.65 19.44
C VAL A 159 16.88 18.09 19.64
N LYS A 160 17.01 18.59 20.86
CA LYS A 160 16.78 20.01 21.16
C LYS A 160 17.91 20.84 20.55
N GLU A 161 17.52 21.90 19.85
CA GLU A 161 18.42 22.97 19.42
C GLU A 161 18.10 24.21 20.24
N THR A 162 19.09 24.72 20.96
CA THR A 162 18.95 25.87 21.87
C THR A 162 19.67 27.11 21.35
N GLU A 163 20.53 26.95 20.35
CA GLU A 163 21.26 28.05 19.74
C GLU A 163 20.51 28.60 18.52
N PRO A 164 20.78 29.87 18.13
CA PRO A 164 20.21 30.44 16.92
C PRO A 164 20.60 29.65 15.66
N THR A 165 19.63 29.43 14.77
CA THR A 165 19.84 28.74 13.49
C THR A 165 19.33 29.56 12.32
N ASP A 166 20.07 29.57 11.22
CA ASP A 166 19.66 30.24 9.98
C ASP A 166 18.46 29.57 9.30
N TRP A 167 18.26 28.26 9.54
CA TRP A 167 17.19 27.47 8.95
C TRP A 167 16.20 26.99 10.02
N CYS A 168 14.95 27.44 9.92
CA CYS A 168 13.87 26.95 10.76
C CYS A 168 12.59 26.82 9.94
N SER A 169 12.04 25.61 9.89
CA SER A 169 10.80 25.30 9.16
C SER A 169 9.67 24.99 10.15
N PRO A 170 8.44 25.46 9.90
CA PRO A 170 7.36 25.28 10.85
C PRO A 170 6.90 23.82 10.91
N MET A 171 6.65 23.35 12.13
CA MET A 171 6.04 22.05 12.39
C MET A 171 4.57 22.02 11.94
N VAL A 172 4.12 20.85 11.49
CA VAL A 172 2.74 20.57 11.08
C VAL A 172 2.27 19.30 11.77
N VAL A 173 1.09 19.37 12.40
CA VAL A 173 0.46 18.23 13.06
C VAL A 173 -0.65 17.69 12.17
N VAL A 174 -0.58 16.39 11.84
CA VAL A 174 -1.59 15.73 11.03
C VAL A 174 -2.23 14.60 11.84
N PRO A 175 -3.55 14.66 12.12
CA PRO A 175 -4.26 13.56 12.74
C PRO A 175 -4.23 12.30 11.85
N LYS A 176 -3.97 11.15 12.46
CA LYS A 176 -4.13 9.83 11.83
C LYS A 176 -5.38 9.13 12.38
N SER A 177 -5.75 8.04 11.72
CA SER A 177 -6.76 7.11 12.24
C SER A 177 -6.40 6.63 13.66
N GLN A 178 -7.42 6.25 14.43
CA GLN A 178 -7.26 5.72 15.79
C GLN A 178 -6.60 6.70 16.78
N GLY A 179 -6.75 8.01 16.57
CA GLY A 179 -6.33 9.03 17.53
C GLY A 179 -4.83 9.26 17.65
N LYS A 180 -4.02 8.60 16.80
CA LYS A 180 -2.59 8.87 16.61
C LYS A 180 -2.38 10.16 15.83
N LEU A 181 -1.19 10.73 15.91
CA LEU A 181 -0.80 11.91 15.12
C LEU A 181 0.50 11.66 14.35
N ARG A 182 0.76 12.51 13.36
CA ARG A 182 2.04 12.59 12.65
C ARG A 182 2.59 14.00 12.82
N ILE A 183 3.79 14.10 13.37
CA ILE A 183 4.58 15.32 13.36
C ILE A 183 5.30 15.38 12.01
N CYS A 184 5.06 16.47 11.28
CA CYS A 184 5.67 16.76 9.99
C CYS A 184 6.37 18.12 10.06
N VAL A 185 7.29 18.38 9.14
CA VAL A 185 7.93 19.69 8.99
C VAL A 185 7.62 20.21 7.59
N ASP A 186 7.23 21.48 7.46
CA ASP A 186 6.98 22.09 6.14
C ASP A 186 8.30 22.48 5.46
N LEU A 187 8.95 21.50 4.84
CA LEU A 187 10.26 21.66 4.19
C LEU A 187 10.19 22.26 2.78
N LYS A 188 9.06 22.86 2.36
CA LYS A 188 8.93 23.40 0.98
C LYS A 188 10.04 24.39 0.62
N ARG A 189 10.36 25.31 1.53
CA ARG A 189 11.43 26.32 1.32
C ARG A 189 12.80 25.66 1.26
N LEU A 190 13.13 24.79 2.23
CA LEU A 190 14.38 24.03 2.22
C LEU A 190 14.53 23.20 0.93
N ASN A 191 13.46 22.54 0.49
CA ASN A 191 13.44 21.72 -0.71
C ASN A 191 13.77 22.51 -2.00
N THR A 192 13.53 23.82 -2.05
CA THR A 192 13.94 24.68 -3.18
C THR A 192 15.42 25.06 -3.14
N ALA A 193 16.02 25.06 -1.95
CA ALA A 193 17.42 25.37 -1.69
C ALA A 193 18.35 24.15 -1.83
N ILE A 194 17.82 22.93 -1.73
CA ILE A 194 18.61 21.69 -1.87
C ILE A 194 19.06 21.46 -3.32
N GLN A 195 20.32 21.07 -3.50
CA GLN A 195 20.83 20.48 -4.73
C GLN A 195 20.46 19.00 -4.77
N ARG A 196 19.43 18.65 -5.54
CA ARG A 196 18.91 17.28 -5.61
C ARG A 196 19.84 16.35 -6.38
N GLU A 197 20.19 15.24 -5.74
CA GLU A 197 20.79 14.10 -6.43
C GLU A 197 19.76 13.45 -7.36
N ARG A 198 20.21 13.01 -8.54
CA ARG A 198 19.37 12.30 -9.51
C ARG A 198 19.68 10.82 -9.40
N TYR A 199 18.84 10.10 -8.67
CA TYR A 199 18.84 8.64 -8.64
C TYR A 199 17.65 8.14 -9.46
N MET A 200 17.93 7.27 -10.45
CA MET A 200 16.89 6.66 -11.26
C MET A 200 16.37 5.43 -10.54
N LEU A 201 15.14 5.51 -10.04
CA LEU A 201 14.46 4.33 -9.50
C LEU A 201 14.11 3.38 -10.66
N PRO A 202 14.26 2.06 -10.47
CA PRO A 202 13.84 1.09 -11.47
C PRO A 202 12.35 1.22 -11.74
N THR A 203 11.95 1.02 -12.99
CA THR A 203 10.54 0.98 -13.37
C THR A 203 9.90 -0.33 -12.95
N ILE A 204 8.57 -0.39 -12.99
CA ILE A 204 7.85 -1.65 -12.73
C ILE A 204 8.25 -2.71 -13.75
N ASP A 205 8.45 -2.33 -15.03
CA ASP A 205 8.85 -3.27 -16.08
C ASP A 205 10.25 -3.84 -15.82
N ASP A 206 11.21 -3.00 -15.40
CA ASP A 206 12.55 -3.44 -14.98
C ASP A 206 12.46 -4.50 -13.86
N ILE A 207 11.63 -4.24 -12.85
CA ILE A 207 11.43 -5.15 -11.73
C ILE A 207 10.73 -6.44 -12.19
N LEU A 208 9.67 -6.35 -13.00
CA LEU A 208 8.91 -7.51 -13.46
C LEU A 208 9.77 -8.47 -14.28
N HIS A 209 10.70 -7.95 -15.10
CA HIS A 209 11.66 -8.78 -15.82
C HIS A 209 12.56 -9.59 -14.87
N THR A 210 13.03 -8.99 -13.77
CA THR A 210 13.84 -9.71 -12.78
C THR A 210 13.08 -10.78 -12.00
N LEU A 211 11.74 -10.72 -12.02
CA LEU A 211 10.85 -11.61 -11.27
C LEU A 211 10.19 -12.70 -12.13
N ALA A 212 10.46 -12.76 -13.44
CA ALA A 212 9.71 -13.58 -14.39
C ALA A 212 9.68 -15.08 -14.03
N ASP A 213 10.79 -15.63 -13.52
CA ASP A 213 10.92 -17.04 -13.15
C ASP A 213 10.66 -17.30 -11.65
N ALA A 214 10.36 -16.25 -10.87
CA ALA A 214 10.12 -16.39 -9.44
C ALA A 214 8.76 -17.06 -9.19
N GLN A 215 8.75 -18.11 -8.37
CA GLN A 215 7.55 -18.84 -7.97
C GLN A 215 7.08 -18.50 -6.55
N VAL A 216 7.97 -17.92 -5.75
CA VAL A 216 7.74 -17.56 -4.35
C VAL A 216 8.02 -16.07 -4.20
N PHE A 217 7.04 -15.34 -3.66
CA PHE A 217 7.12 -13.91 -3.45
C PHE A 217 6.94 -13.59 -1.97
N THR A 218 7.82 -12.73 -1.45
CA THR A 218 7.71 -12.17 -0.10
C THR A 218 7.62 -10.67 -0.20
N LYS A 219 6.67 -10.07 0.51
CA LYS A 219 6.55 -8.62 0.63
C LYS A 219 6.91 -8.21 2.05
N LEU A 220 7.91 -7.34 2.16
CA LEU A 220 8.33 -6.70 3.40
C LEU A 220 8.05 -5.21 3.29
N ASP A 221 7.64 -4.59 4.39
CA ASP A 221 7.41 -3.15 4.48
C ASP A 221 8.19 -2.62 5.68
N ALA A 222 9.06 -1.65 5.45
CA ALA A 222 9.89 -1.08 6.51
C ALA A 222 9.05 -0.08 7.32
N SER A 223 8.89 -0.33 8.63
CA SER A 223 8.27 0.63 9.53
C SER A 223 9.13 1.89 9.59
N SER A 224 8.51 3.05 9.36
CA SER A 224 9.20 4.35 9.41
C SER A 224 10.44 4.44 8.50
N GLY A 225 10.45 3.75 7.35
CA GLY A 225 11.53 3.83 6.37
C GLY A 225 11.63 5.23 5.75
N TYR A 226 12.59 6.02 6.23
CA TYR A 226 13.03 7.30 5.66
C TYR A 226 14.49 7.21 5.23
#